data_AF-A0A3D5RYA1-F1
#
_entry.id   AF-A0A3D5RYA1-F1
#
_cell.length_a   1.000
_cell.length_b   1.000
_cell.length_c   1.000
_cell.angle_alpha   90.00
_cell.angle_beta   90.00
_cell.angle_gamma   90.00
#
_symmetry.space_group_name_H-M   'P 1'
#
loop_
_entity.id
_entity.type
_entity.pdbx_description
1 polymer ?
#
loop_
_entity_poly.entity_id
_entity_poly.type
_entity_poly.pdbx_seq_one_letter_code
_entity_poly.pdbx_strand_id
1 'polypeptide(L)'
;MIEFSQKKQETNMVTYSEFQPTEFDSKGLNGDENGISDFLVVPVSRTRDSGIAADSNFVAALALLGGESDSVQVHRFNHWGPGWFEIIVIDPSDEDLVNKAEDIEKRLEDYPFLDDDDFFVRERDEAIEVLDSYTPSNADPEKLPDDWKEKLYSELFDNGAEYTSDSGWYLEGVDLELLFVELGWAEDEEEEEHDPESCGCSYVGNDAWSCGHIDNVPNVPEDPNQLKFEFAHWEEHYLFGG
;
A
#
# COMPACT_ATOMS: atom_id res chain seq x y z
N MET A 1 -30.59 -20.61 -39.97
CA MET A 1 -29.31 -20.92 -39.31
C MET A 1 -28.52 -19.62 -39.31
N ILE A 2 -28.32 -19.02 -38.14
CA ILE A 2 -27.51 -17.82 -37.98
C ILE A 2 -26.12 -18.35 -37.61
N GLU A 3 -25.17 -18.28 -38.55
CA GLU A 3 -23.76 -18.53 -38.26
C GLU A 3 -23.25 -17.36 -37.42
N PHE A 4 -23.03 -17.61 -36.13
CA PHE A 4 -22.23 -16.72 -35.30
C PHE A 4 -20.76 -16.90 -35.70
N SER A 5 -20.29 -16.02 -36.59
CA SER A 5 -18.87 -15.83 -36.82
C SER A 5 -18.28 -15.21 -35.55
N GLN A 6 -17.65 -16.02 -34.72
CA GLN A 6 -16.84 -15.55 -33.60
C GLN A 6 -15.68 -14.76 -34.20
N LYS A 7 -15.75 -13.43 -34.15
CA LYS A 7 -14.56 -12.60 -34.36
C LYS A 7 -13.57 -12.97 -33.28
N LYS A 8 -12.44 -13.57 -33.67
CA LYS A 8 -11.28 -13.73 -32.79
C LYS A 8 -10.92 -12.34 -32.28
N GLN A 9 -11.09 -12.10 -30.98
CA GLN A 9 -10.66 -10.84 -30.37
C GLN A 9 -9.14 -10.74 -30.50
N GLU A 10 -8.64 -9.52 -30.71
CA GLU A 10 -7.19 -9.26 -30.70
C GLU A 10 -6.73 -9.34 -29.24
N THR A 11 -5.80 -10.25 -28.95
CA THR A 11 -5.10 -10.35 -27.66
C THR A 11 -3.91 -9.38 -27.65
N ASN A 12 -3.62 -8.75 -26.52
CA ASN A 12 -2.42 -7.94 -26.31
C ASN A 12 -1.25 -8.77 -25.77
N MET A 13 -1.42 -10.08 -25.56
CA MET A 13 -0.31 -10.97 -25.25
C MET A 13 0.71 -10.94 -26.38
N VAL A 14 1.98 -10.82 -26.00
CA VAL A 14 3.12 -10.85 -26.91
C VAL A 14 3.94 -12.11 -26.66
N THR A 15 4.71 -12.53 -27.66
CA THR A 15 5.71 -13.57 -27.46
C THR A 15 6.85 -13.05 -26.58
N TYR A 16 7.51 -13.94 -25.86
CA TYR A 16 8.67 -13.62 -25.02
C TYR A 16 9.76 -12.88 -25.82
N SER A 17 10.01 -13.33 -27.05
CA SER A 17 10.95 -12.69 -27.99
C SER A 17 10.63 -11.23 -28.31
N GLU A 18 9.36 -10.82 -28.21
CA GLU A 18 8.91 -9.45 -28.47
C GLU A 18 8.68 -8.65 -27.18
N PHE A 19 8.60 -9.32 -26.03
CA PHE A 19 8.40 -8.71 -24.73
C PHE A 19 9.61 -7.90 -24.28
N GLN A 20 9.33 -6.73 -23.72
CA GLN A 20 10.28 -5.87 -23.03
C GLN A 20 9.57 -5.20 -21.84
N PRO A 21 10.15 -5.23 -20.62
CA PRO A 21 9.51 -4.64 -19.43
C PRO A 21 9.32 -3.13 -19.55
N THR A 22 10.34 -2.45 -20.08
CA THR A 22 10.30 -1.02 -20.39
C THR A 22 10.77 -0.76 -21.81
N GLU A 23 10.53 0.45 -22.33
CA GLU A 23 11.04 0.88 -23.64
C GLU A 23 12.58 0.97 -23.72
N PHE A 24 13.26 0.99 -22.56
CA PHE A 24 14.71 1.05 -22.47
C PHE A 24 15.36 -0.34 -22.44
N ASP A 25 14.57 -1.40 -22.30
CA ASP A 25 15.06 -2.77 -22.25
C ASP A 25 15.17 -3.40 -23.63
N SER A 26 16.05 -4.40 -23.74
CA SER A 26 16.13 -5.22 -24.94
C SER A 26 15.00 -6.25 -24.95
N LYS A 27 14.35 -6.41 -26.09
CA LYS A 27 13.37 -7.48 -26.33
C LYS A 27 13.96 -8.86 -26.04
N GLY A 28 13.15 -9.75 -25.46
CA GLY A 28 13.55 -11.11 -25.13
C GLY A 28 14.58 -11.22 -24.00
N LEU A 29 14.82 -10.14 -23.25
CA LEU A 29 15.49 -10.17 -21.93
C LEU A 29 16.81 -10.96 -21.87
N ASN A 30 17.72 -10.67 -22.81
CA ASN A 30 19.03 -11.30 -23.00
C ASN A 30 19.04 -12.62 -23.81
N GLY A 31 17.95 -12.94 -24.49
CA GLY A 31 17.91 -13.98 -25.51
C GLY A 31 17.30 -15.29 -25.01
N ASP A 32 17.25 -16.27 -25.92
CA ASP A 32 16.51 -17.51 -25.74
C ASP A 32 17.41 -18.70 -25.43
N GLU A 33 17.97 -18.70 -24.22
CA GLU A 33 18.78 -19.83 -23.75
C GLU A 33 17.93 -21.08 -23.45
N ASN A 34 16.62 -20.92 -23.25
CA ASN A 34 15.71 -21.98 -22.79
C ASN A 34 14.71 -22.48 -23.84
N GLY A 35 14.74 -21.94 -25.07
CA GLY A 35 13.80 -22.30 -26.13
C GLY A 35 12.38 -21.76 -25.94
N ILE A 36 12.23 -20.66 -25.21
CA ILE A 36 10.97 -20.01 -24.86
C ILE A 36 10.64 -18.77 -25.72
N SER A 37 11.40 -18.47 -26.78
CA SER A 37 11.17 -17.29 -27.64
C SER A 37 9.71 -17.11 -28.09
N ASP A 38 9.04 -18.24 -28.36
CA ASP A 38 7.69 -18.29 -28.89
C ASP A 38 6.62 -18.38 -27.79
N PHE A 39 7.02 -18.52 -26.51
CA PHE A 39 6.08 -18.57 -25.39
C PHE A 39 5.35 -17.24 -25.26
N LEU A 40 4.06 -17.29 -24.91
CA LEU A 40 3.26 -16.09 -24.71
C LEU A 40 3.46 -15.56 -23.29
N VAL A 41 3.61 -14.25 -23.16
CA VAL A 41 3.68 -13.58 -21.86
C VAL A 41 2.27 -13.27 -21.39
N VAL A 42 1.90 -13.80 -20.22
CA VAL A 42 0.62 -13.52 -19.56
C VAL A 42 0.65 -12.06 -19.07
N PRO A 43 -0.46 -11.29 -19.15
CA PRO A 43 -0.46 -9.85 -18.84
C PRO A 43 -0.46 -9.56 -17.32
N VAL A 44 0.36 -10.29 -16.56
CA VAL A 44 0.65 -10.04 -15.15
C VAL A 44 2.16 -10.10 -14.95
N SER A 45 2.65 -9.21 -14.11
CA SER A 45 4.04 -9.19 -13.68
C SER A 45 4.11 -8.64 -12.27
N ARG A 46 5.15 -9.01 -11.54
CA ARG A 46 5.42 -8.40 -10.23
C ARG A 46 6.89 -8.07 -10.07
N THR A 47 7.19 -7.18 -9.15
CA THR A 47 8.52 -6.67 -8.86
C THR A 47 8.74 -6.64 -7.35
N ARG A 48 9.92 -6.23 -6.90
CA ARG A 48 10.15 -5.94 -5.47
C ARG A 48 9.18 -4.92 -4.90
N ASP A 49 8.79 -3.94 -5.72
CA ASP A 49 8.00 -2.77 -5.30
C ASP A 49 6.53 -2.90 -5.74
N SER A 50 6.09 -4.13 -6.10
CA SER A 50 4.70 -4.39 -6.43
C SER A 50 3.82 -4.27 -5.20
N GLY A 51 2.70 -3.54 -5.32
CA GLY A 51 1.67 -3.51 -4.28
C GLY A 51 0.81 -4.78 -4.27
N ILE A 52 -0.05 -4.89 -3.26
CA ILE A 52 -0.89 -6.07 -2.99
C ILE A 52 -1.70 -6.51 -4.21
N ALA A 53 -2.27 -5.58 -4.96
CA ALA A 53 -3.07 -5.85 -6.15
C ALA A 53 -2.29 -6.64 -7.22
N ALA A 54 -1.06 -6.20 -7.52
CA ALA A 54 -0.23 -6.85 -8.53
C ALA A 54 0.22 -8.25 -8.06
N ASP A 55 0.57 -8.38 -6.79
CA ASP A 55 0.97 -9.66 -6.20
C ASP A 55 -0.17 -10.67 -6.15
N SER A 56 -1.38 -10.23 -5.76
CA SER A 56 -2.59 -11.05 -5.76
C SER A 56 -2.92 -11.53 -7.17
N ASN A 57 -2.96 -10.62 -8.15
CA ASN A 57 -3.19 -10.97 -9.55
C ASN A 57 -2.15 -11.95 -10.11
N PHE A 58 -0.88 -11.79 -9.76
CA PHE A 58 0.18 -12.70 -10.19
C PHE A 58 -0.06 -14.12 -9.67
N VAL A 59 -0.38 -14.25 -8.37
CA VAL A 59 -0.65 -15.56 -7.73
C VAL A 59 -1.92 -16.19 -8.28
N ALA A 60 -3.01 -15.41 -8.42
CA ALA A 60 -4.28 -15.88 -8.97
C ALA A 60 -4.14 -16.34 -10.43
N ALA A 61 -3.42 -15.58 -11.27
CA ALA A 61 -3.14 -15.96 -12.64
C ALA A 61 -2.39 -17.30 -12.72
N LEU A 62 -1.33 -17.47 -11.92
CA LEU A 62 -0.58 -18.73 -11.86
C LEU A 62 -1.46 -19.90 -11.42
N ALA A 63 -2.33 -19.69 -10.43
CA ALA A 63 -3.27 -20.71 -9.95
C ALA A 63 -4.30 -21.10 -11.03
N LEU A 64 -4.85 -20.14 -11.76
CA LEU A 64 -5.79 -20.37 -12.87
C LEU A 64 -5.15 -21.17 -14.01
N LEU A 65 -3.87 -20.92 -14.28
CA LEU A 65 -3.07 -21.67 -15.26
C LEU A 65 -2.73 -23.09 -14.78
N GLY A 66 -2.84 -23.38 -13.48
CA GLY A 66 -2.62 -24.69 -12.89
C GLY A 66 -1.26 -24.84 -12.18
N GLY A 67 -0.55 -23.74 -11.92
CA GLY A 67 0.78 -23.73 -11.32
C GLY A 67 1.91 -23.91 -12.34
N GLU A 68 3.16 -23.89 -11.85
CA GLU A 68 4.35 -24.08 -12.69
C GLU A 68 4.42 -25.50 -13.26
N SER A 69 4.78 -25.60 -14.54
CA SER A 69 4.95 -26.83 -15.31
C SER A 69 5.86 -26.58 -16.52
N ASP A 70 6.10 -27.60 -17.35
CA ASP A 70 6.88 -27.41 -18.59
C ASP A 70 6.22 -26.37 -19.53
N SER A 71 4.88 -26.28 -19.51
CA SER A 71 4.08 -25.38 -20.35
C SER A 71 3.66 -24.08 -19.65
N VAL A 72 3.95 -23.92 -18.35
CA VAL A 72 3.67 -22.69 -17.56
C VAL A 72 4.90 -22.39 -16.71
N GLN A 73 5.65 -21.36 -17.06
CA GLN A 73 6.92 -21.06 -16.39
C GLN A 73 6.89 -19.66 -15.76
N VAL A 74 7.46 -19.55 -14.57
CA VAL A 74 7.73 -18.26 -13.93
C VAL A 74 9.20 -17.91 -14.15
N HIS A 75 9.46 -16.75 -14.73
CA HIS A 75 10.83 -16.28 -14.94
C HIS A 75 11.10 -15.03 -14.13
N ARG A 76 12.17 -15.07 -13.32
CA ARG A 76 12.67 -13.95 -12.54
C ARG A 76 13.93 -13.37 -13.19
N PHE A 77 13.93 -12.05 -13.37
CA PHE A 77 15.06 -11.33 -13.94
C PHE A 77 15.55 -10.26 -12.97
N ASN A 78 16.86 -10.04 -12.92
CA ASN A 78 17.42 -8.87 -12.27
C ASN A 78 17.14 -7.63 -13.13
N HIS A 79 16.74 -6.53 -12.51
CA HIS A 79 16.46 -5.28 -13.19
C HIS A 79 16.94 -4.09 -12.36
N TRP A 80 17.50 -3.08 -13.02
CA TRP A 80 18.26 -2.02 -12.35
C TRP A 80 17.42 -1.13 -11.42
N GLY A 81 16.12 -0.98 -11.68
CA GLY A 81 15.20 -0.18 -10.86
C GLY A 81 14.70 -0.92 -9.60
N PRO A 82 13.73 -1.85 -9.75
CA PRO A 82 13.14 -2.58 -8.63
C PRO A 82 14.06 -3.69 -8.09
N GLY A 83 15.26 -3.88 -8.64
CA GLY A 83 16.17 -4.97 -8.32
C GLY A 83 15.82 -6.27 -9.06
N TRP A 84 14.53 -6.64 -9.11
CA TRP A 84 14.05 -7.79 -9.86
C TRP A 84 12.60 -7.61 -10.35
N PHE A 85 12.21 -8.37 -11.36
CA PHE A 85 10.81 -8.58 -11.74
C PHE A 85 10.57 -10.03 -12.16
N GLU A 86 9.30 -10.44 -12.13
CA GLU A 86 8.81 -11.76 -12.51
C GLU A 86 7.69 -11.64 -13.53
N ILE A 87 7.66 -12.57 -14.48
CA ILE A 87 6.60 -12.76 -15.47
C ILE A 87 6.18 -14.24 -15.50
N ILE A 88 4.98 -14.48 -16.00
CA ILE A 88 4.50 -15.82 -16.34
C ILE A 88 4.51 -15.96 -17.85
N VAL A 89 5.07 -17.08 -18.34
CA VAL A 89 5.05 -17.44 -19.76
C VAL A 89 4.38 -18.79 -19.96
N ILE A 90 3.65 -18.94 -21.06
CA ILE A 90 2.94 -20.17 -21.40
C ILE A 90 3.31 -20.69 -22.80
N ASP A 91 3.30 -22.01 -22.95
CA ASP A 91 3.54 -22.66 -24.24
C ASP A 91 2.32 -22.46 -25.18
N PRO A 92 2.48 -21.81 -26.35
CA PRO A 92 1.37 -21.54 -27.27
C PRO A 92 0.81 -22.81 -27.94
N SER A 93 1.50 -23.95 -27.85
CA SER A 93 1.00 -25.23 -28.37
C SER A 93 -0.08 -25.86 -27.48
N ASP A 94 -0.21 -25.41 -26.23
CA ASP A 94 -1.27 -25.80 -25.32
C ASP A 94 -2.47 -24.83 -25.47
N GLU A 95 -3.43 -25.22 -26.31
CA GLU A 95 -4.62 -24.40 -26.60
C GLU A 95 -5.45 -24.09 -25.34
N ASP A 96 -5.46 -24.99 -24.35
CA ASP A 96 -6.22 -24.77 -23.10
C ASP A 96 -5.56 -23.69 -22.25
N LEU A 97 -4.22 -23.65 -22.18
CA LEU A 97 -3.50 -22.58 -21.49
C LEU A 97 -3.66 -21.24 -22.20
N VAL A 98 -3.62 -21.21 -23.53
CA VAL A 98 -3.84 -19.98 -24.32
C VAL A 98 -5.23 -19.41 -24.03
N ASN A 99 -6.26 -20.24 -24.06
CA ASN A 99 -7.64 -19.81 -23.77
C ASN A 99 -7.78 -19.25 -22.34
N LYS A 100 -7.10 -19.85 -21.36
CA LYS A 100 -7.08 -19.34 -19.98
C LYS A 100 -6.36 -18.00 -19.87
N ALA A 101 -5.24 -17.82 -20.56
CA ALA A 101 -4.51 -16.57 -20.54
C ALA A 101 -5.27 -15.43 -21.23
N GLU A 102 -5.98 -15.72 -22.33
CA GLU A 102 -6.91 -14.77 -22.97
C GLU A 102 -8.07 -14.41 -22.03
N ASP A 103 -8.61 -15.37 -21.25
CA ASP A 103 -9.63 -15.08 -20.23
C ASP A 103 -9.08 -14.21 -19.09
N ILE A 104 -7.87 -14.48 -18.61
CA ILE A 104 -7.17 -13.64 -17.61
C ILE A 104 -7.02 -12.21 -18.13
N GLU A 105 -6.51 -12.06 -19.35
CA GLU A 105 -6.35 -10.74 -20.00
C GLU A 105 -7.66 -9.98 -20.02
N LYS A 106 -8.72 -10.62 -20.51
CA LYS A 106 -10.04 -10.01 -20.61
C LYS A 106 -10.60 -9.61 -19.25
N ARG A 107 -10.46 -10.49 -18.25
CA ARG A 107 -10.92 -10.21 -16.90
C ARG A 107 -10.22 -8.99 -16.32
N LEU A 108 -8.91 -8.86 -16.53
CA LEU A 108 -8.12 -7.70 -16.10
C LEU A 108 -8.46 -6.41 -16.85
N GLU A 109 -8.86 -6.50 -18.12
CA GLU A 109 -9.38 -5.35 -18.88
C GLU A 109 -10.73 -4.87 -18.33
N ASP A 110 -11.62 -5.81 -18.00
CA ASP A 110 -12.96 -5.52 -17.47
C ASP A 110 -12.93 -5.10 -15.99
N TYR A 111 -12.02 -5.64 -15.19
CA TYR A 111 -11.96 -5.46 -13.73
C TYR A 111 -10.54 -5.71 -13.17
N PRO A 112 -10.01 -4.87 -12.26
CA PRO A 112 -8.59 -4.87 -11.90
C PRO A 112 -8.12 -6.07 -11.06
N PHE A 113 -9.01 -6.94 -10.57
CA PHE A 113 -8.65 -8.07 -9.71
C PHE A 113 -9.10 -9.42 -10.28
N LEU A 114 -8.21 -10.42 -10.22
CA LEU A 114 -8.50 -11.80 -10.60
C LEU A 114 -9.09 -12.61 -9.44
N ASP A 115 -8.80 -12.21 -8.20
CA ASP A 115 -9.27 -12.87 -6.98
C ASP A 115 -9.48 -11.82 -5.89
N ASP A 116 -10.71 -11.34 -5.75
CA ASP A 116 -11.06 -10.33 -4.74
C ASP A 116 -10.81 -10.86 -3.32
N ASP A 117 -11.09 -12.14 -3.07
CA ASP A 117 -10.94 -12.73 -1.73
C ASP A 117 -9.45 -12.78 -1.33
N ASP A 118 -8.55 -13.20 -2.24
CA ASP A 118 -7.10 -13.16 -1.99
C ASP A 118 -6.59 -11.72 -1.81
N PHE A 119 -7.08 -10.78 -2.62
CA PHE A 119 -6.75 -9.36 -2.47
C PHE A 119 -7.14 -8.83 -1.07
N PHE A 120 -8.40 -9.03 -0.66
CA PHE A 120 -8.91 -8.56 0.63
C PHE A 120 -8.19 -9.21 1.82
N VAL A 121 -7.85 -10.49 1.73
CA VAL A 121 -7.08 -11.16 2.79
C VAL A 121 -5.70 -10.52 2.94
N ARG A 122 -4.99 -10.27 1.83
CA ARG A 122 -3.67 -9.64 1.88
C ARG A 122 -3.72 -8.21 2.40
N GLU A 123 -4.70 -7.43 1.95
CA GLU A 123 -4.89 -6.04 2.40
C GLU A 123 -5.17 -5.99 3.90
N ARG A 124 -6.05 -6.86 4.39
CA ARG A 124 -6.31 -7.00 5.83
C ARG A 124 -5.03 -7.39 6.59
N ASP A 125 -4.29 -8.37 6.10
CA ASP A 125 -3.10 -8.86 6.79
C ASP A 125 -2.02 -7.77 6.87
N GLU A 126 -1.80 -7.00 5.80
CA GLU A 126 -0.90 -5.83 5.80
C GLU A 126 -1.41 -4.72 6.74
N ALA A 127 -2.72 -4.42 6.72
CA ALA A 127 -3.35 -3.46 7.61
C ALA A 127 -3.11 -3.81 9.09
N ILE A 128 -3.20 -5.10 9.44
CA ILE A 128 -2.93 -5.63 10.78
C ILE A 128 -1.45 -5.52 11.13
N GLU A 129 -0.54 -5.83 10.19
CA GLU A 129 0.91 -5.75 10.44
C GLU A 129 1.35 -4.33 10.80
N VAL A 130 0.77 -3.30 10.17
CA VAL A 130 1.15 -1.92 10.46
C VAL A 130 0.61 -1.37 11.78
N LEU A 131 -0.39 -2.01 12.40
CA LEU A 131 -1.03 -1.51 13.64
C LEU A 131 -0.07 -1.37 14.82
N ASP A 132 1.05 -2.10 14.84
CA ASP A 132 2.08 -1.90 15.87
C ASP A 132 2.53 -0.44 15.95
N SER A 133 2.68 0.21 14.79
CA SER A 133 3.12 1.60 14.69
C SER A 133 2.08 2.63 15.13
N TYR A 134 0.82 2.20 15.28
CA TYR A 134 -0.30 3.01 15.71
C TYR A 134 -0.68 2.77 17.18
N THR A 135 0.05 1.90 17.89
CA THR A 135 -0.21 1.64 19.31
C THR A 135 0.03 2.93 20.12
N PRO A 136 -0.98 3.46 20.83
CA PRO A 136 -0.82 4.63 21.68
C PRO A 136 0.22 4.42 22.79
N SER A 137 0.87 5.49 23.24
CA SER A 137 1.89 5.39 24.30
C SER A 137 1.33 5.01 25.67
N ASN A 138 0.04 5.26 25.91
CA ASN A 138 -0.69 4.91 27.14
C ASN A 138 -1.29 3.49 27.11
N ALA A 139 -1.08 2.72 26.04
CA ALA A 139 -1.52 1.33 25.99
C ALA A 139 -0.79 0.50 27.05
N ASP A 140 -1.54 -0.31 27.80
CA ASP A 140 -1.03 -1.20 28.85
C ASP A 140 -0.80 -2.61 28.27
N PRO A 141 0.47 -3.05 28.10
CA PRO A 141 0.77 -4.34 27.50
C PRO A 141 0.23 -5.53 28.28
N GLU A 142 -0.07 -5.39 29.58
CA GLU A 142 -0.64 -6.48 30.39
C GLU A 142 -2.16 -6.64 30.16
N LYS A 143 -2.82 -5.62 29.60
CA LYS A 143 -4.26 -5.62 29.30
C LYS A 143 -4.56 -6.00 27.85
N LEU A 144 -3.58 -5.95 26.95
CA LEU A 144 -3.75 -6.32 25.55
C LEU A 144 -3.98 -7.83 25.39
N PRO A 145 -5.09 -8.26 24.74
CA PRO A 145 -5.27 -9.65 24.34
C PRO A 145 -4.19 -10.14 23.36
N ASP A 146 -3.96 -11.45 23.26
CA ASP A 146 -3.00 -12.03 22.29
C ASP A 146 -3.35 -11.67 20.83
N ASP A 147 -4.65 -11.45 20.54
CA ASP A 147 -5.25 -11.10 19.25
C ASP A 147 -5.70 -9.63 19.18
N TRP A 148 -5.04 -8.74 19.92
CA TRP A 148 -5.47 -7.35 20.04
C TRP A 148 -5.47 -6.61 18.70
N LYS A 149 -4.58 -6.95 17.76
CA LYS A 149 -4.50 -6.29 16.45
C LYS A 149 -5.69 -6.64 15.57
N GLU A 150 -6.08 -7.91 15.55
CA GLU A 150 -7.25 -8.39 14.81
C GLU A 150 -8.53 -7.73 15.35
N LYS A 151 -8.62 -7.58 16.68
CA LYS A 151 -9.71 -6.85 17.33
C LYS A 151 -9.68 -5.38 16.97
N LEU A 152 -8.52 -4.72 17.08
CA LEU A 152 -8.38 -3.32 16.72
C LEU A 152 -8.74 -3.06 15.26
N TYR A 153 -8.24 -3.88 14.34
CA TYR A 153 -8.62 -3.85 12.92
C TYR A 153 -10.13 -3.90 12.75
N SER A 154 -10.80 -4.83 13.42
CA SER A 154 -12.25 -5.01 13.33
C SER A 154 -13.00 -3.77 13.84
N GLU A 155 -12.57 -3.23 14.99
CA GLU A 155 -13.17 -2.02 15.57
C GLU A 155 -12.93 -0.78 14.69
N LEU A 156 -11.72 -0.61 14.17
CA LEU A 156 -11.38 0.47 13.24
C LEU A 156 -12.29 0.42 12.00
N PHE A 157 -12.43 -0.76 11.41
CA PHE A 157 -13.28 -0.98 10.25
C PHE A 157 -14.77 -0.70 10.54
N ASP A 158 -15.28 -1.18 11.68
CA ASP A 158 -16.67 -0.95 12.10
C ASP A 158 -16.95 0.54 12.39
N ASN A 159 -15.93 1.30 12.80
CA ASN A 159 -15.99 2.75 12.97
C ASN A 159 -15.75 3.54 11.67
N GLY A 160 -15.61 2.86 10.53
CA GLY A 160 -15.46 3.49 9.21
C GLY A 160 -14.05 3.98 8.90
N ALA A 161 -13.03 3.55 9.66
CA ALA A 161 -11.65 3.75 9.26
C ALA A 161 -11.36 2.91 8.00
N GLU A 162 -10.62 3.49 7.07
CA GLU A 162 -10.22 2.84 5.83
C GLU A 162 -8.71 2.59 5.85
N TYR A 163 -8.28 1.49 5.24
CA TYR A 163 -6.86 1.20 5.03
C TYR A 163 -6.59 1.08 3.54
N THR A 164 -5.45 1.60 3.09
CA THR A 164 -4.91 1.28 1.76
C THR A 164 -3.43 0.98 1.86
N SER A 165 -2.93 0.03 1.06
CA SER A 165 -1.50 -0.33 1.05
C SER A 165 -0.59 0.88 0.76
N ASP A 166 -1.08 1.83 -0.04
CA ASP A 166 -0.29 2.98 -0.49
C ASP A 166 -0.22 4.11 0.52
N SER A 167 -1.20 4.22 1.44
CA SER A 167 -1.34 5.38 2.33
C SER A 167 -1.53 5.03 3.81
N GLY A 168 -1.65 3.75 4.15
CA GLY A 168 -1.88 3.28 5.51
C GLY A 168 -3.33 3.51 5.96
N TRP A 169 -3.50 3.65 7.29
CA TRP A 169 -4.79 3.88 7.91
C TRP A 169 -5.25 5.34 7.79
N TYR A 170 -6.46 5.53 7.28
CA TYR A 170 -7.22 6.77 7.33
C TYR A 170 -8.16 6.74 8.53
N LEU A 171 -7.73 7.37 9.62
CA LEU A 171 -8.42 7.40 10.90
C LEU A 171 -9.36 8.61 11.03
N GLU A 172 -10.02 9.03 9.94
CA GLU A 172 -10.88 10.22 9.98
C GLU A 172 -12.04 9.99 10.95
N GLY A 173 -12.07 10.77 12.03
CA GLY A 173 -13.09 10.64 13.08
C GLY A 173 -12.84 9.51 14.08
N VAL A 174 -11.71 8.81 14.00
CA VAL A 174 -11.31 7.79 14.97
C VAL A 174 -10.17 8.31 15.84
N ASP A 175 -10.43 8.38 17.14
CA ASP A 175 -9.42 8.67 18.15
C ASP A 175 -8.91 7.34 18.73
N LEU A 176 -7.66 6.99 18.39
CA LEU A 176 -7.07 5.72 18.82
C LEU A 176 -6.85 5.62 20.33
N GLU A 177 -6.53 6.74 20.99
CA GLU A 177 -6.33 6.76 22.44
C GLU A 177 -7.66 6.50 23.12
N LEU A 178 -8.72 7.20 22.69
CA LEU A 178 -10.07 6.97 23.20
C LEU A 178 -10.54 5.53 22.93
N LEU A 179 -10.29 4.99 21.73
CA LEU A 179 -10.67 3.62 21.39
C LEU A 179 -9.95 2.59 22.29
N PHE A 180 -8.65 2.78 22.56
CA PHE A 180 -7.93 1.90 23.49
C PHE A 180 -8.46 2.00 24.92
N VAL A 181 -8.88 3.18 25.38
CA VAL A 181 -9.55 3.37 26.67
C VAL A 181 -10.91 2.67 26.69
N GLU A 182 -11.71 2.81 25.65
CA GLU A 182 -13.03 2.16 25.51
C GLU A 182 -12.92 0.63 25.50
N LEU A 183 -11.88 0.09 24.88
CA LEU A 183 -11.56 -1.33 24.86
C LEU A 183 -10.93 -1.83 26.17
N GLY A 184 -10.61 -0.93 27.10
CA GLY A 184 -9.98 -1.24 28.38
C GLY A 184 -8.51 -1.65 28.26
N TRP A 185 -7.85 -1.24 27.18
CA TRP A 185 -6.45 -1.53 26.87
C TRP A 185 -5.51 -0.39 27.25
N ALA A 186 -6.05 0.80 27.49
CA ALA A 186 -5.34 1.93 28.06
C ALA A 186 -6.09 2.46 29.29
N GLU A 187 -5.39 3.18 30.15
CA GLU A 187 -6.04 4.01 31.15
C GLU A 187 -6.34 5.38 30.54
N ASP A 188 -7.48 5.94 30.90
CA ASP A 188 -7.75 7.35 30.65
C ASP A 188 -6.64 8.11 31.40
N GLU A 189 -5.76 8.79 30.67
CA GLU A 189 -4.89 9.77 31.30
C GLU A 189 -5.83 10.88 31.74
N GLU A 190 -6.43 10.73 32.92
CA GLU A 190 -7.04 11.85 33.62
C GLU A 190 -5.95 12.92 33.62
N GLU A 191 -6.10 13.97 32.81
CA GLU A 191 -5.25 15.15 32.87
C GLU A 191 -5.20 15.48 34.36
N GLU A 192 -4.05 15.27 35.01
CA GLU A 192 -3.91 15.54 36.44
C GLU A 192 -4.45 16.94 36.63
N GLU A 193 -5.66 17.05 37.19
CA GLU A 193 -6.43 18.28 37.17
C GLU A 193 -5.52 19.29 37.83
N HIS A 194 -4.98 20.21 37.02
CA HIS A 194 -3.78 20.93 37.39
C HIS A 194 -4.01 21.57 38.76
N ASP A 195 -3.40 21.03 39.80
CA ASP A 195 -3.63 21.49 41.16
C ASP A 195 -2.76 22.73 41.37
N PRO A 196 -3.36 23.94 41.35
CA PRO A 196 -2.58 25.17 41.44
C PRO A 196 -1.87 25.29 42.80
N GLU A 197 -2.39 24.63 43.84
CA GLU A 197 -1.81 24.61 45.18
C GLU A 197 -0.52 23.77 45.24
N SER A 198 -0.44 22.69 44.46
CA SER A 198 0.77 21.86 44.35
C SER A 198 1.86 22.48 43.47
N CYS A 199 1.46 23.17 42.39
CA CYS A 199 2.34 23.88 41.44
C CYS A 199 2.99 25.16 42.03
N GLY A 200 2.33 25.80 43.00
CA GLY A 200 2.67 27.19 43.39
C GLY A 200 2.16 28.23 42.39
N CYS A 201 1.13 27.89 41.63
CA CYS A 201 0.53 28.73 40.62
C CYS A 201 -0.25 29.89 41.25
N SER A 202 -0.13 31.08 40.68
CA SER A 202 -0.84 32.28 41.14
C SER A 202 -2.00 32.60 40.20
N TYR A 203 -3.20 32.83 40.75
CA TYR A 203 -4.34 33.29 39.95
C TYR A 203 -4.11 34.74 39.49
N VAL A 204 -4.16 34.99 38.17
CA VAL A 204 -3.90 36.31 37.58
C VAL A 204 -5.16 37.03 37.07
N GLY A 205 -6.34 36.42 37.21
CA GLY A 205 -7.61 36.95 36.72
C GLY A 205 -7.99 36.44 35.32
N ASN A 206 -9.24 36.67 34.90
CA ASN A 206 -9.81 36.22 33.61
C ASN A 206 -9.74 34.70 33.37
N ASP A 207 -9.96 33.90 34.43
CA ASP A 207 -9.88 32.43 34.38
C ASP A 207 -8.51 31.90 33.91
N ALA A 208 -7.45 32.70 34.04
CA ALA A 208 -6.08 32.32 33.74
C ALA A 208 -5.24 32.14 35.02
N TRP A 209 -4.41 31.10 35.01
CA TRP A 209 -3.41 30.81 36.03
C TRP A 209 -2.01 31.03 35.44
N SER A 210 -1.13 31.72 36.16
CA SER A 210 0.28 31.79 35.78
C SER A 210 1.04 30.75 36.61
N CYS A 211 1.45 29.65 35.99
CA CYS A 211 2.44 28.76 36.59
C CYS A 211 3.83 29.42 36.48
N GLY A 212 4.64 29.33 37.53
CA GLY A 212 6.02 29.84 37.52
C GLY A 212 6.97 29.02 36.66
N HIS A 213 6.47 27.99 35.98
CA HIS A 213 7.18 27.26 34.96
C HIS A 213 7.14 28.10 33.68
N ILE A 214 8.27 28.72 33.35
CA ILE A 214 8.55 29.14 31.97
C ILE A 214 8.67 27.86 31.16
N ASP A 215 7.55 27.26 30.82
CA ASP A 215 7.50 26.27 29.75
C ASP A 215 7.56 27.08 28.47
N ASN A 216 8.78 27.16 27.92
CA ASN A 216 9.12 27.56 26.55
C ASN A 216 7.96 28.19 25.77
N VAL A 217 7.58 29.42 26.11
CA VAL A 217 6.89 30.26 25.15
C VAL A 217 7.91 30.50 24.05
N PRO A 218 7.70 30.03 22.79
CA PRO A 218 8.60 30.44 21.73
C PRO A 218 8.57 31.97 21.72
N ASN A 219 9.75 32.58 21.88
CA ASN A 219 9.95 34.02 21.90
C ASN A 219 9.02 34.68 20.87
N VAL A 220 7.91 35.24 21.32
CA VAL A 220 7.12 36.14 20.50
C VAL A 220 7.93 37.43 20.48
N PRO A 221 8.52 37.83 19.35
CA PRO A 221 9.33 39.03 19.32
C PRO A 221 8.46 40.23 19.70
N GLU A 222 8.96 41.05 20.62
CA GLU A 222 8.26 42.25 21.15
C GLU A 222 7.97 43.32 20.07
N ASP A 223 8.44 43.12 18.83
CA ASP A 223 8.19 44.01 17.70
C ASP A 223 7.24 43.38 16.67
N PRO A 224 5.99 43.89 16.54
CA PRO A 224 5.06 43.44 15.50
C PRO A 224 5.56 43.70 14.05
N ASN A 225 6.70 44.36 13.84
CA ASN A 225 7.32 44.53 12.53
C ASN A 225 8.42 43.49 12.20
N GLN A 226 8.80 42.59 13.12
CA GLN A 226 9.76 41.51 12.79
C GLN A 226 9.17 40.39 11.91
N LEU A 227 7.85 40.31 11.75
CA LEU A 227 7.16 39.36 10.86
C LEU A 227 7.10 39.80 9.38
N LYS A 228 8.05 40.62 8.91
CA LYS A 228 8.09 41.12 7.53
C LYS A 228 9.39 40.80 6.80
N PHE A 229 10.03 39.65 7.01
CA PHE A 229 11.03 39.16 6.05
C PHE A 229 11.16 37.64 6.22
N GLU A 230 10.46 36.88 5.37
CA GLU A 230 10.83 35.56 4.82
C GLU A 230 9.57 34.87 4.22
N PHE A 231 8.96 35.50 3.23
CA PHE A 231 8.06 34.84 2.27
C PHE A 231 8.28 35.48 0.89
N ALA A 232 9.47 35.23 0.35
CA ALA A 232 9.76 35.36 -1.07
C ALA A 232 11.08 34.64 -1.33
N HIS A 233 11.02 33.45 -1.93
CA HIS A 233 11.98 32.86 -2.89
C HIS A 233 11.84 31.34 -2.91
N TRP A 234 10.69 30.84 -3.36
CA TRP A 234 10.57 29.47 -3.90
C TRP A 234 9.60 29.51 -5.08
N GLU A 235 9.97 30.23 -6.13
CA GLU A 235 9.53 29.92 -7.50
C GLU A 235 10.74 30.06 -8.43
N GLU A 236 10.79 29.15 -9.40
CA GLU A 236 11.75 29.02 -10.50
C GLU A 236 13.13 28.46 -10.15
N HIS A 237 13.32 27.15 -10.35
CA HIS A 237 14.46 26.60 -11.11
C HIS A 237 14.22 25.11 -11.42
N TYR A 238 13.40 24.84 -12.44
CA TYR A 238 13.50 23.60 -13.22
C TYR A 238 13.34 23.94 -14.70
N LEU A 239 14.41 24.46 -15.31
CA LEU A 239 14.57 24.47 -16.76
C LEU A 239 16.06 24.44 -17.13
N PHE A 240 16.41 23.36 -17.85
CA PHE A 240 17.59 23.11 -18.69
C PHE A 240 18.98 22.86 -18.07
N GLY A 241 19.50 21.67 -18.37
CA GLY A 241 20.85 21.56 -18.94
C GLY A 241 21.60 20.27 -18.65
N GLY A 242 21.93 19.50 -19.71
CA GLY A 242 23.10 18.61 -19.74
C GLY A 242 22.85 17.21 -20.26
#